data_AF-A0A7C2YF18-F1
#
_entry.id   AF-A0A7C2YF18-F1
#
_cell.length_a   1.000
_cell.length_b   1.000
_cell.length_c   1.000
_cell.angle_alpha   90.00
_cell.angle_beta   90.00
_cell.angle_gamma   90.00
#
_symmetry.space_group_name_H-M   'P 1'
#
loop_
_entity.id
_entity.type
_entity.pdbx_description
1 polymer ?
#
loop_
_entity_poly.entity_id
_entity_poly.type
_entity_poly.pdbx_seq_one_letter_code
_entity_poly.pdbx_strand_id
1 'polypeptide(L)'
;MRLSQLFGRTLRQPPAEAETASHRLLLQAGLVTQVAAGIYAFMPLAWKVLRRIEDIVRQEMDAAGGQEVHLPALHPLEMWQASGRDQTMKDVLFRLQDKRGREFVLGPTHEEVITELFRRFVRSYRDLPLLVYQIQTKFRDEPRPRGGLIRLREFTMKDLYSFDADWEGLDVSYQKMFRAYQNVFRRCGVPTVPVLADAGAMGGRDTHEFIFLTEVGEDSCLFCPGCGYAANAEVATFRKAPAHADEEPRPVAEVHTPGVTTIPALAEFLGVPTTRTCKAVFYTADGRPVLVAIRGDMEVNETKLRRALGAIDLHYMSEEEVARHGFVPGSASAVGLQGVTVVADDLVPRERNLVAGANRPDFHLLNVNYGRDWQAEVVADIALAQGGHPCPQCGTPLEMRRGIEMGQIFKLGTYYSEKLGAVFLDREGKQRPAVMGCYGIGIERLLAAVVEANHDENGIVWPPELAPYQVHLVALSLDRGEVREAAEDLYRRLWEAGIETLYDDREETPGVKFKDADLLGMPLRVTVSPRTLEQGAVELKPRRDTTVTLIPLSEAVEEVRRRLA
;
A
#
# COMPACT_ATOMS: atom_id res chain seq x y z
N MET A 1 29.20 16.28 10.06
CA MET A 1 29.50 16.10 8.63
C MET A 1 29.66 17.46 7.97
N ARG A 2 30.63 17.63 7.06
CA ARG A 2 30.82 18.87 6.28
C ARG A 2 30.12 18.76 4.93
N LEU A 3 29.40 19.80 4.53
CA LEU A 3 28.66 19.80 3.27
C LEU A 3 29.59 19.88 2.06
N SER A 4 30.76 20.52 2.20
CA SER A 4 31.83 20.52 1.18
C SER A 4 32.37 19.13 0.83
N GLN A 5 32.24 18.18 1.76
CA GLN A 5 32.72 16.80 1.64
C GLN A 5 31.59 15.80 1.36
N LEU A 6 30.34 16.27 1.25
CA LEU A 6 29.20 15.40 1.02
C LEU A 6 29.23 14.85 -0.42
N PHE A 7 29.10 13.53 -0.54
CA PHE A 7 28.92 12.90 -1.85
C PHE A 7 27.47 13.09 -2.32
N GLY A 8 27.28 14.03 -3.25
CA GLY A 8 25.98 14.45 -3.77
C GLY A 8 25.83 15.97 -3.76
N ARG A 9 24.88 16.49 -4.53
CA ARG A 9 24.57 17.93 -4.58
C ARG A 9 23.07 18.13 -4.71
N THR A 10 22.57 19.23 -4.18
CA THR A 10 21.20 19.69 -4.42
C THR A 10 21.06 20.18 -5.86
N LEU A 11 19.84 20.11 -6.39
CA LEU A 11 19.48 20.63 -7.70
C LEU A 11 18.68 21.93 -7.55
N ARG A 12 18.91 22.87 -8.45
CA ARG A 12 18.17 24.14 -8.46
C ARG A 12 16.69 23.94 -8.77
N GLN A 13 16.38 22.97 -9.62
CA GLN A 13 15.04 22.55 -10.03
C GLN A 13 14.96 21.02 -10.02
N PRO A 14 13.82 20.43 -9.64
CA PRO A 14 13.63 18.98 -9.73
C PRO A 14 13.58 18.53 -11.21
N PRO A 15 13.92 17.26 -11.51
CA PRO A 15 13.70 16.68 -12.83
C PRO A 15 12.22 16.72 -13.24
N ALA A 16 11.96 16.87 -14.55
CA ALA A 16 10.60 17.04 -15.09
C ALA A 16 9.73 15.77 -14.97
N GLU A 17 10.36 14.60 -14.87
CA GLU A 17 9.70 13.29 -14.72
C GLU A 17 9.13 13.02 -13.33
N ALA A 18 9.37 13.90 -12.35
CA ALA A 18 8.89 13.74 -10.99
C ALA A 18 7.53 14.44 -10.80
N GLU A 19 6.47 13.63 -10.69
CA GLU A 19 5.09 14.14 -10.56
C GLU A 19 4.71 14.52 -9.13
N THR A 20 5.06 13.69 -8.13
CA THR A 20 4.68 13.91 -6.73
C THR A 20 5.65 14.83 -5.99
N ALA A 21 5.17 15.51 -4.94
CA ALA A 21 5.99 16.40 -4.14
C ALA A 21 7.17 15.67 -3.48
N SER A 22 6.90 14.50 -2.87
CA SER A 22 7.93 13.62 -2.32
C SER A 22 9.01 13.25 -3.34
N HIS A 23 8.63 12.78 -4.54
CA HIS A 23 9.61 12.37 -5.55
C HIS A 23 10.46 13.56 -6.02
N ARG A 24 9.83 14.72 -6.26
CA ARG A 24 10.52 15.96 -6.64
C ARG A 24 11.53 16.39 -5.59
N LEU A 25 11.12 16.42 -4.31
CA LEU A 25 11.97 16.84 -3.21
C LEU A 25 13.13 15.86 -2.95
N LEU A 26 12.87 14.56 -3.02
CA LEU A 26 13.91 13.52 -2.85
C LEU A 26 15.00 13.65 -3.94
N LEU A 27 14.63 13.90 -5.19
CA LEU A 27 15.59 14.12 -6.27
C LEU A 27 16.29 15.48 -6.12
N GLN A 28 15.53 16.54 -5.85
CA GLN A 28 16.05 17.89 -5.76
C GLN A 28 17.03 18.07 -4.59
N ALA A 29 16.76 17.44 -3.45
CA ALA A 29 17.63 17.42 -2.29
C ALA A 29 18.87 16.52 -2.46
N GLY A 30 19.00 15.83 -3.60
CA GLY A 30 20.09 14.88 -3.83
C GLY A 30 20.05 13.69 -2.88
N LEU A 31 18.84 13.26 -2.47
CA LEU A 31 18.62 12.15 -1.54
C LEU A 31 18.61 10.81 -2.26
N VAL A 32 18.06 10.76 -3.47
CA VAL A 32 18.01 9.56 -4.29
C VAL A 32 18.42 9.86 -5.73
N THR A 33 18.82 8.83 -6.46
CA THR A 33 19.06 8.90 -7.90
C THR A 33 18.52 7.64 -8.55
N GLN A 34 17.74 7.79 -9.61
CA GLN A 34 17.22 6.63 -10.34
C GLN A 34 18.34 6.02 -11.20
N VAL A 35 18.57 4.72 -11.03
CA VAL A 35 19.58 3.95 -11.80
C VAL A 35 18.90 3.27 -13.00
N ALA A 36 17.69 2.76 -12.79
CA ALA A 36 16.81 2.22 -13.82
C ALA A 36 15.35 2.41 -13.38
N ALA A 37 14.38 2.13 -14.27
CA ALA A 37 12.96 2.26 -13.93
C ALA A 37 12.61 1.43 -12.68
N GLY A 38 12.19 2.11 -11.61
CA GLY A 38 11.87 1.48 -10.33
C GLY A 38 13.06 0.99 -9.50
N ILE A 39 14.29 1.41 -9.82
CA ILE A 39 15.53 1.03 -9.11
C ILE A 39 16.31 2.30 -8.77
N TYR A 40 16.58 2.53 -7.49
CA TYR A 40 17.15 3.77 -6.98
C TYR A 40 18.44 3.53 -6.18
N ALA A 41 19.39 4.44 -6.33
CA ALA A 41 20.51 4.60 -5.42
C ALA A 41 20.14 5.60 -4.32
N PHE A 42 20.46 5.26 -3.07
CA PHE A 42 20.22 6.10 -1.90
C PHE A 42 21.51 6.82 -1.50
N MET A 43 21.47 8.15 -1.54
CA MET A 43 22.61 9.00 -1.25
C MET A 43 22.84 9.11 0.26
N PRO A 44 24.01 9.58 0.74
CA PRO A 44 24.41 9.48 2.15
C PRO A 44 23.38 10.02 3.16
N LEU A 45 22.70 11.12 2.83
CA LEU A 45 21.66 11.70 3.68
C LEU A 45 20.42 10.80 3.73
N ALA A 46 19.90 10.33 2.59
CA ALA A 46 18.77 9.42 2.55
C ALA A 46 19.07 8.09 3.25
N TRP A 47 20.29 7.57 3.07
CA TRP A 47 20.73 6.34 3.74
C TRP A 47 20.75 6.47 5.26
N LYS A 48 21.06 7.65 5.81
CA LYS A 48 20.89 7.90 7.26
C LYS A 48 19.42 7.89 7.66
N VAL A 49 18.52 8.48 6.88
CA VAL A 49 17.08 8.49 7.17
C VAL A 49 16.50 7.08 7.11
N LEU A 50 16.82 6.30 6.07
CA LEU A 50 16.35 4.91 5.93
C LEU A 50 16.75 4.08 7.14
N ARG A 51 18.01 4.12 7.59
CA ARG A 51 18.45 3.40 8.78
C ARG A 51 17.70 3.82 10.04
N ARG A 52 17.37 5.10 10.21
CA ARG A 52 16.54 5.58 11.33
C ARG A 52 15.10 5.06 11.25
N ILE A 53 14.53 5.01 10.05
CA ILE A 53 13.22 4.38 9.83
C ILE A 53 13.29 2.90 10.23
N GLU A 54 14.32 2.17 9.77
CA GLU A 54 14.52 0.78 10.15
C GLU A 54 14.67 0.62 11.67
N ASP A 55 15.42 1.50 12.34
CA ASP A 55 15.60 1.44 13.79
C ASP A 55 14.30 1.67 14.55
N ILE A 56 13.45 2.60 14.11
CA ILE A 56 12.08 2.75 14.66
C ILE A 56 11.29 1.47 14.47
N VAL A 57 11.34 0.88 13.27
CA VAL A 57 10.64 -0.37 12.97
C VAL A 57 11.14 -1.50 13.87
N ARG A 58 12.46 -1.70 14.00
CA ARG A 58 13.06 -2.70 14.89
C ARG A 58 12.59 -2.53 16.32
N GLN A 59 12.67 -1.31 16.86
CA GLN A 59 12.23 -1.01 18.23
C GLN A 59 10.77 -1.42 18.48
N GLU A 60 9.85 -1.11 17.55
CA GLU A 60 8.44 -1.47 17.70
C GLU A 60 8.19 -2.97 17.48
N MET A 61 8.95 -3.65 16.60
CA MET A 61 8.83 -5.10 16.41
C MET A 61 9.37 -5.86 17.63
N ASP A 62 10.55 -5.48 18.13
CA ASP A 62 11.19 -6.07 19.31
C ASP A 62 10.32 -5.89 20.56
N ALA A 63 9.76 -4.68 20.75
CA ALA A 63 8.82 -4.40 21.84
C ALA A 63 7.56 -5.27 21.80
N ALA A 64 7.13 -5.69 20.59
CA ALA A 64 6.01 -6.61 20.41
C ALA A 64 6.39 -8.10 20.61
N GLY A 65 7.67 -8.39 20.82
CA GLY A 65 8.23 -9.75 20.97
C GLY A 65 8.73 -10.36 19.66
N GLY A 66 8.95 -9.54 18.63
CA GLY A 66 9.57 -9.95 17.38
C GLY A 66 11.03 -10.36 17.56
N GLN A 67 11.49 -11.26 16.69
CA GLN A 67 12.89 -11.70 16.62
C GLN A 67 13.41 -11.45 15.21
N GLU A 68 14.42 -10.58 15.08
CA GLU A 68 15.01 -10.26 13.78
C GLU A 68 15.91 -11.40 13.27
N VAL A 69 15.72 -11.77 12.01
CA VAL A 69 16.54 -12.70 11.24
C VAL A 69 16.91 -12.05 9.90
N HIS A 70 17.81 -12.69 9.15
CA HIS A 70 18.15 -12.28 7.79
C HIS A 70 18.03 -13.48 6.85
N LEU A 71 17.06 -13.43 5.94
CA LEU A 71 16.80 -14.50 4.98
C LEU A 71 17.43 -14.17 3.61
N PRO A 72 17.85 -15.20 2.85
CA PRO A 72 18.43 -14.96 1.51
C PRO A 72 17.41 -14.29 0.58
N ALA A 73 17.86 -13.45 -0.35
CA ALA A 73 17.00 -12.93 -1.42
C ALA A 73 16.86 -13.92 -2.59
N LEU A 74 17.80 -14.84 -2.75
CA LEU A 74 17.82 -15.81 -3.84
C LEU A 74 17.19 -17.13 -3.36
N HIS A 75 16.01 -17.47 -3.87
CA HIS A 75 15.26 -18.65 -3.47
C HIS A 75 15.29 -19.72 -4.56
N PRO A 76 15.45 -21.01 -4.22
CA PRO A 76 15.20 -22.10 -5.16
C PRO A 76 13.75 -22.06 -5.68
N LEU A 77 13.55 -22.23 -6.99
CA LEU A 77 12.21 -22.18 -7.59
C LEU A 77 11.28 -23.26 -7.02
N GLU A 78 11.82 -24.40 -6.61
CA GLU A 78 11.05 -25.54 -6.10
C GLU A 78 10.24 -25.18 -4.84
N MET A 79 10.72 -24.24 -4.02
CA MET A 79 9.99 -23.76 -2.85
C MET A 79 8.69 -23.04 -3.24
N TRP A 80 8.73 -22.27 -4.32
CA TRP A 80 7.59 -21.52 -4.85
C TRP A 80 6.61 -22.41 -5.60
N GLN A 81 7.12 -23.44 -6.26
CA GLN A 81 6.30 -24.50 -6.85
C GLN A 81 5.55 -25.29 -5.78
N ALA A 82 6.19 -25.58 -4.64
CA ALA A 82 5.54 -26.28 -3.52
C ALA A 82 4.37 -25.46 -2.91
N SER A 83 4.48 -24.13 -2.85
CA SER A 83 3.37 -23.27 -2.43
C SER A 83 2.36 -23.00 -3.56
N GLY A 84 2.74 -23.25 -4.82
CA GLY A 84 1.99 -22.93 -6.04
C GLY A 84 2.03 -21.44 -6.43
N ARG A 85 2.85 -20.63 -5.74
CA ARG A 85 2.95 -19.18 -5.98
C ARG A 85 3.86 -18.82 -7.14
N ASP A 86 4.61 -19.78 -7.68
CA ASP A 86 5.31 -19.62 -8.95
C ASP A 86 4.32 -19.29 -10.09
N GLN A 87 3.09 -19.83 -10.02
CA GLN A 87 2.01 -19.57 -10.98
C GLN A 87 1.22 -18.32 -10.62
N THR A 88 0.79 -18.19 -9.37
CA THR A 88 -0.08 -17.06 -8.96
C THR A 88 0.65 -15.71 -8.93
N MET A 89 1.99 -15.71 -8.85
CA MET A 89 2.82 -14.49 -8.90
C MET A 89 3.70 -14.42 -10.16
N LYS A 90 3.39 -15.21 -11.20
CA LYS A 90 4.21 -15.33 -12.42
C LYS A 90 4.59 -13.98 -13.04
N ASP A 91 3.70 -13.01 -13.01
CA ASP A 91 3.85 -11.72 -13.71
C ASP A 91 4.77 -10.72 -12.99
N VAL A 92 5.09 -10.99 -11.71
CA VAL A 92 5.94 -10.11 -10.89
C VAL A 92 7.20 -10.82 -10.36
N LEU A 93 7.39 -12.09 -10.70
CA LEU A 93 8.52 -12.89 -10.24
C LEU A 93 9.71 -12.74 -11.19
N PHE A 94 10.82 -12.18 -10.68
CA PHE A 94 12.10 -12.32 -11.33
C PHE A 94 12.58 -13.77 -11.25
N ARG A 95 12.78 -14.40 -12.41
CA ARG A 95 13.34 -15.75 -12.55
C ARG A 95 14.74 -15.68 -13.13
N LEU A 96 15.63 -16.51 -12.61
CA LEU A 96 17.00 -16.61 -13.09
C LEU A 96 17.49 -18.05 -13.07
N GLN A 97 18.51 -18.33 -13.88
CA GLN A 97 19.14 -19.63 -13.96
C GLN A 97 20.63 -19.51 -13.65
N ASP A 98 21.17 -20.40 -12.82
CA ASP A 98 22.60 -20.44 -12.55
C ASP A 98 23.39 -21.12 -13.68
N LYS A 99 24.73 -21.07 -13.59
CA LYS A 99 25.63 -21.69 -14.59
C LYS A 99 25.49 -23.22 -14.71
N ARG A 100 24.77 -23.87 -13.79
CA ARG A 100 24.51 -25.33 -13.79
C ARG A 100 23.08 -25.66 -14.21
N GLY A 101 22.30 -24.67 -14.64
CA GLY A 101 20.92 -24.86 -15.09
C GLY A 101 19.88 -24.88 -13.98
N ARG A 102 20.24 -24.63 -12.71
CA ARG A 102 19.27 -24.59 -11.61
C ARG A 102 18.50 -23.28 -11.64
N GLU A 103 17.20 -23.36 -11.42
CA GLU A 103 16.29 -22.21 -11.46
C GLU A 103 16.09 -21.61 -10.08
N PHE A 104 16.10 -20.29 -10.02
CA PHE A 104 15.90 -19.51 -8.82
C PHE A 104 14.92 -18.37 -9.09
N VAL A 105 14.39 -17.82 -8.01
CA VAL A 105 13.68 -16.55 -8.02
C VAL A 105 14.36 -15.56 -7.08
N LEU A 106 14.29 -14.28 -7.42
CA LEU A 106 14.57 -13.23 -6.45
C LEU A 106 13.30 -13.00 -5.63
N GLY A 107 13.40 -13.14 -4.30
CA GLY A 107 12.26 -13.14 -3.39
C GLY A 107 11.46 -11.82 -3.43
N PRO A 108 10.19 -11.82 -3.88
CA PRO A 108 9.30 -10.68 -3.72
C PRO A 108 8.73 -10.58 -2.27
N THR A 109 8.89 -11.67 -1.51
CA THR A 109 8.51 -11.93 -0.11
C THR A 109 9.04 -13.32 0.31
N HIS A 110 8.82 -13.75 1.55
CA HIS A 110 9.56 -14.85 2.19
C HIS A 110 8.70 -15.91 2.92
N GLU A 111 7.40 -16.02 2.66
CA GLU A 111 6.53 -17.00 3.35
C GLU A 111 7.05 -18.44 3.21
N GLU A 112 7.53 -18.83 2.03
CA GLU A 112 8.04 -20.18 1.78
C GLU A 112 9.30 -20.47 2.61
N VAL A 113 10.24 -19.52 2.62
CA VAL A 113 11.55 -19.69 3.29
C VAL A 113 11.35 -19.79 4.79
N ILE A 114 10.57 -18.89 5.38
CA ILE A 114 10.34 -18.89 6.83
C ILE A 114 9.53 -20.11 7.28
N THR A 115 8.56 -20.56 6.49
CA THR A 115 7.79 -21.78 6.78
C THR A 115 8.67 -23.03 6.74
N GLU A 116 9.61 -23.10 5.80
CA GLU A 116 10.61 -24.18 5.77
C GLU A 116 11.52 -24.17 7.00
N LEU A 117 11.92 -22.98 7.50
CA LEU A 117 12.68 -22.86 8.74
C LEU A 117 11.85 -23.32 9.95
N PHE A 118 10.59 -22.90 10.04
CA PHE A 118 9.67 -23.37 11.08
C PHE A 118 9.62 -24.89 11.12
N ARG A 119 9.38 -25.53 9.95
CA ARG A 119 9.29 -26.99 9.82
C ARG A 119 10.53 -27.72 10.33
N ARG A 120 11.72 -27.11 10.20
CA ARG A 120 12.98 -27.71 10.66
C ARG A 120 13.16 -27.61 12.17
N PHE A 121 12.81 -26.48 12.76
CA PHE A 121 13.22 -26.12 14.12
C PHE A 121 12.11 -26.22 15.17
N VAL A 122 10.84 -26.12 14.79
CA VAL A 122 9.72 -26.16 15.72
C VAL A 122 9.13 -27.57 15.79
N ARG A 123 8.86 -28.07 17.01
CA ARG A 123 8.38 -29.44 17.22
C ARG A 123 7.11 -29.51 18.06
N SER A 124 6.91 -28.59 19.00
CA SER A 124 5.81 -28.65 19.96
C SER A 124 5.09 -27.31 20.11
N TYR A 125 3.84 -27.35 20.55
CA TYR A 125 3.06 -26.17 20.94
C TYR A 125 3.77 -25.31 22.00
N ARG A 126 4.73 -25.89 22.75
CA ARG A 126 5.53 -25.17 23.77
C ARG A 126 6.52 -24.17 23.16
N ASP A 127 6.84 -24.33 21.89
CA ASP A 127 7.71 -23.42 21.14
C ASP A 127 6.92 -22.20 20.61
N LEU A 128 5.59 -22.20 20.74
CA LEU A 128 4.67 -21.21 20.17
C LEU A 128 4.08 -20.27 21.26
N PRO A 129 3.73 -19.01 20.90
CA PRO A 129 3.81 -18.41 19.56
C PRO A 129 5.22 -17.91 19.23
N LEU A 130 5.53 -17.79 17.93
CA LEU A 130 6.75 -17.17 17.41
C LEU A 130 6.40 -15.96 16.55
N LEU A 131 7.14 -14.87 16.73
CA LEU A 131 7.10 -13.68 15.88
C LEU A 131 8.51 -13.48 15.31
N VAL A 132 8.69 -13.72 14.02
CA VAL A 132 10.01 -13.68 13.37
C VAL A 132 9.97 -12.70 12.21
N TYR A 133 10.89 -11.75 12.16
CA TYR A 133 10.90 -10.74 11.10
C TYR A 133 12.27 -10.49 10.51
N GLN A 134 12.30 -9.82 9.37
CA GLN A 134 13.53 -9.30 8.78
C GLN A 134 13.28 -7.91 8.20
N ILE A 135 14.35 -7.16 7.97
CA ILE A 135 14.36 -5.96 7.12
C ILE A 135 15.31 -6.26 5.96
N GLN A 136 14.76 -6.49 4.77
CA GLN A 136 15.53 -7.08 3.68
C GLN A 136 14.99 -6.69 2.29
N THR A 137 15.90 -6.63 1.31
CA THR A 137 15.63 -6.25 -0.09
C THR A 137 14.81 -7.30 -0.85
N LYS A 138 13.65 -6.87 -1.32
CA LYS A 138 12.69 -7.58 -2.15
C LYS A 138 12.82 -7.17 -3.62
N PHE A 139 12.42 -8.09 -4.48
CA PHE A 139 12.42 -7.90 -5.93
C PHE A 139 11.05 -8.23 -6.52
N ARG A 140 10.44 -7.29 -7.23
CA ARG A 140 9.18 -7.49 -7.96
C ARG A 140 9.35 -6.94 -9.36
N ASP A 141 9.12 -7.74 -10.40
CA ASP A 141 9.22 -7.26 -11.79
C ASP A 141 7.98 -6.45 -12.16
N GLU A 142 7.84 -5.31 -11.49
CA GLU A 142 6.71 -4.42 -11.68
C GLU A 142 6.69 -3.89 -13.12
N PRO A 143 5.64 -4.17 -13.91
CA PRO A 143 5.57 -3.74 -15.30
C PRO A 143 5.59 -2.22 -15.43
N ARG A 144 5.04 -1.48 -14.44
CA ARG A 144 4.99 -0.01 -14.46
C ARG A 144 5.38 0.59 -13.11
N PRO A 145 6.69 0.69 -12.78
CA PRO A 145 7.14 1.40 -11.60
C PRO A 145 6.78 2.89 -11.72
N ARG A 146 6.22 3.47 -10.66
CA ARG A 146 5.69 4.85 -10.67
C ARG A 146 5.70 5.47 -9.27
N GLY A 147 5.54 6.80 -9.23
CA GLY A 147 5.49 7.55 -7.97
C GLY A 147 6.82 7.63 -7.22
N GLY A 148 7.96 7.52 -7.91
CA GLY A 148 9.27 7.54 -7.26
C GLY A 148 9.49 6.28 -6.42
N LEU A 149 9.59 6.45 -5.09
CA LEU A 149 9.81 5.36 -4.14
C LEU A 149 8.53 4.62 -3.70
N ILE A 150 7.37 4.98 -4.26
CA ILE A 150 6.08 4.35 -3.90
C ILE A 150 5.94 2.95 -4.50
N ARG A 151 6.31 2.79 -5.77
CA ARG A 151 6.19 1.52 -6.50
C ARG A 151 7.49 1.21 -7.26
N LEU A 152 8.23 0.24 -6.72
CA LEU A 152 9.62 -0.08 -7.09
C LEU A 152 9.75 -1.52 -7.57
N ARG A 153 10.86 -1.81 -8.27
CA ARG A 153 11.26 -3.17 -8.63
C ARG A 153 12.21 -3.79 -7.63
N GLU A 154 13.07 -2.98 -7.05
CA GLU A 154 13.99 -3.33 -5.97
C GLU A 154 13.71 -2.39 -4.79
N PHE A 155 13.40 -2.95 -3.63
CA PHE A 155 13.05 -2.17 -2.45
C PHE A 155 13.20 -2.99 -1.18
N THR A 156 13.40 -2.35 -0.05
CA THR A 156 13.51 -2.95 1.27
C THR A 156 12.14 -3.04 1.91
N MET A 157 11.80 -4.24 2.39
CA MET A 157 10.60 -4.48 3.16
C MET A 157 10.98 -5.01 4.53
N LYS A 158 10.31 -4.50 5.57
CA LYS A 158 10.15 -5.25 6.80
C LYS A 158 9.02 -6.24 6.63
N ASP A 159 9.30 -7.52 6.72
CA ASP A 159 8.32 -8.61 6.70
C ASP A 159 8.46 -9.44 7.99
N LEU A 160 7.35 -9.54 8.73
CA LEU A 160 7.22 -10.36 9.94
C LEU A 160 6.26 -11.52 9.67
N TYR A 161 6.54 -12.66 10.28
CA TYR A 161 5.74 -13.87 10.22
C TYR A 161 5.43 -14.35 11.63
N SER A 162 4.14 -14.53 11.93
CA SER A 162 3.74 -15.20 13.16
C SER A 162 3.45 -16.67 12.90
N PHE A 163 3.81 -17.51 13.87
CA PHE A 163 3.38 -18.90 13.93
C PHE A 163 2.71 -19.13 15.28
N ASP A 164 1.45 -19.53 15.21
CA ASP A 164 0.55 -19.65 16.34
C ASP A 164 -0.02 -21.07 16.39
N ALA A 165 -0.40 -21.52 17.59
CA ALA A 165 -0.93 -22.88 17.78
C ALA A 165 -2.37 -23.03 17.25
N ASP A 166 -3.12 -21.93 17.24
CA ASP A 166 -4.52 -21.86 16.86
C ASP A 166 -4.89 -20.43 16.39
N TRP A 167 -6.15 -20.26 15.98
CA TRP A 167 -6.67 -18.99 15.49
C TRP A 167 -6.74 -17.91 16.58
N GLU A 168 -6.97 -18.28 17.84
CA GLU A 168 -6.99 -17.33 18.96
C GLU A 168 -5.59 -16.76 19.23
N GLY A 169 -4.55 -17.61 19.15
CA GLY A 169 -3.16 -17.19 19.17
C GLY A 169 -2.83 -16.23 18.04
N LEU A 170 -3.27 -16.55 16.81
CA LEU A 170 -3.09 -15.67 15.66
C LEU A 170 -3.77 -14.31 15.85
N ASP A 171 -4.96 -14.27 16.45
CA ASP A 171 -5.64 -12.99 16.76
C ASP A 171 -4.81 -12.12 17.72
N VAL A 172 -4.15 -12.73 18.71
CA VAL A 172 -3.24 -12.01 19.63
C VAL A 172 -2.03 -11.48 18.86
N SER A 173 -1.38 -12.31 18.06
CA SER A 173 -0.23 -11.94 17.22
C SER A 173 -0.59 -10.82 16.24
N TYR A 174 -1.76 -10.90 15.62
CA TYR A 174 -2.32 -9.89 14.74
C TYR A 174 -2.52 -8.54 15.44
N GLN A 175 -3.13 -8.54 16.63
CA GLN A 175 -3.36 -7.30 17.39
C GLN A 175 -2.07 -6.65 17.88
N LYS A 176 -1.04 -7.45 18.23
CA LYS A 176 0.29 -6.92 18.53
C LYS A 176 0.86 -6.16 17.34
N MET A 177 0.80 -6.77 16.15
CA MET A 177 1.32 -6.17 14.92
C MET A 177 0.53 -4.94 14.50
N PHE A 178 -0.80 -4.97 14.65
CA PHE A 178 -1.65 -3.81 14.39
C PHE A 178 -1.20 -2.59 15.20
N ARG A 179 -0.98 -2.76 16.51
CA ARG A 179 -0.53 -1.67 17.40
C ARG A 179 0.90 -1.21 17.09
N ALA A 180 1.81 -2.16 16.85
CA ALA A 180 3.20 -1.85 16.50
C ALA A 180 3.28 -1.02 15.21
N TYR A 181 2.45 -1.33 14.21
CA TYR A 181 2.36 -0.55 12.96
C TYR A 181 1.85 0.87 13.20
N GLN A 182 0.79 1.02 13.99
CA GLN A 182 0.30 2.36 14.37
C GLN A 182 1.40 3.19 15.05
N ASN A 183 2.20 2.58 15.92
CA ASN A 183 3.33 3.26 16.56
C ASN A 183 4.42 3.65 15.56
N VAL A 184 4.83 2.73 14.66
CA VAL A 184 5.83 3.02 13.61
C VAL A 184 5.40 4.23 12.80
N PHE A 185 4.19 4.22 12.23
CA PHE A 185 3.73 5.31 11.37
C PHE A 185 3.59 6.63 12.14
N ARG A 186 3.09 6.58 13.39
CA ARG A 186 3.02 7.76 14.27
C ARG A 186 4.41 8.36 14.55
N ARG A 187 5.40 7.54 14.89
CA ARG A 187 6.78 7.99 15.18
C ARG A 187 7.48 8.52 13.94
N CYS A 188 7.19 7.93 12.78
CA CYS A 188 7.64 8.45 11.49
C CYS A 188 6.89 9.72 11.03
N GLY A 189 5.88 10.20 11.77
CA GLY A 189 5.12 11.39 11.38
C GLY A 189 4.25 11.19 10.14
N VAL A 190 3.77 9.97 9.90
CA VAL A 190 2.88 9.62 8.78
C VAL A 190 1.51 9.18 9.35
N PRO A 191 0.45 10.00 9.23
CA PRO A 191 -0.86 9.64 9.76
C PRO A 191 -1.52 8.57 8.88
N THR A 192 -1.67 7.36 9.40
CA THR A 192 -2.33 6.25 8.68
C THR A 192 -3.68 5.90 9.28
N VAL A 193 -4.58 5.42 8.43
CA VAL A 193 -5.89 4.88 8.81
C VAL A 193 -5.94 3.40 8.43
N PRO A 194 -6.22 2.49 9.38
CA PRO A 194 -6.41 1.08 9.06
C PRO A 194 -7.74 0.89 8.31
N VAL A 195 -7.70 0.15 7.20
CA VAL A 195 -8.87 -0.18 6.39
C VAL A 195 -8.94 -1.68 6.14
N LEU A 196 -10.15 -2.24 6.04
CA LEU A 196 -10.33 -3.62 5.59
C LEU A 196 -9.85 -3.75 4.14
N ALA A 197 -9.15 -4.84 3.83
CA ALA A 197 -8.53 -5.05 2.52
C ALA A 197 -8.79 -6.45 1.93
N ASP A 198 -8.33 -6.69 0.70
CA ASP A 198 -8.29 -8.03 0.11
C ASP A 198 -6.99 -8.74 0.51
N ALA A 199 -7.06 -10.06 0.74
CA ALA A 199 -5.86 -10.85 1.07
C ALA A 199 -5.00 -11.14 -0.18
N GLY A 200 -5.51 -10.86 -1.38
CA GLY A 200 -4.79 -10.97 -2.63
C GLY A 200 -4.21 -12.37 -2.90
N ALA A 201 -3.04 -12.39 -3.53
CA ALA A 201 -2.31 -13.62 -3.84
C ALA A 201 -1.63 -14.27 -2.62
N MET A 202 -1.66 -13.62 -1.45
CA MET A 202 -1.08 -14.15 -0.21
C MET A 202 -1.98 -15.23 0.41
N GLY A 203 -3.28 -15.20 0.11
CA GLY A 203 -4.28 -16.02 0.76
C GLY A 203 -4.57 -15.57 2.20
N GLY A 204 -5.64 -16.12 2.79
CA GLY A 204 -6.02 -15.84 4.18
C GLY A 204 -7.40 -15.21 4.36
N ARG A 205 -7.67 -14.74 5.58
CA ARG A 205 -8.88 -14.00 6.00
C ARG A 205 -8.46 -12.76 6.80
N ASP A 206 -9.39 -11.85 7.07
CA ASP A 206 -9.19 -10.67 7.93
C ASP A 206 -7.85 -9.93 7.75
N THR A 207 -7.78 -9.08 6.73
CA THR A 207 -6.59 -8.24 6.46
C THR A 207 -6.90 -6.77 6.69
N HIS A 208 -5.90 -6.04 7.17
CA HIS A 208 -5.94 -4.59 7.25
C HIS A 208 -4.75 -4.00 6.49
N GLU A 209 -5.04 -3.01 5.65
CA GLU A 209 -4.05 -2.10 5.07
C GLU A 209 -3.99 -0.83 5.92
N PHE A 210 -2.79 -0.29 6.09
CA PHE A 210 -2.57 1.00 6.75
C PHE A 210 -2.41 2.08 5.68
N ILE A 211 -3.44 2.88 5.49
CA ILE A 211 -3.49 3.84 4.39
C ILE A 211 -3.09 5.23 4.87
N PHE A 212 -2.08 5.82 4.25
CA PHE A 212 -1.80 7.26 4.37
C PHE A 212 -2.67 8.02 3.37
N LEU A 213 -3.65 8.77 3.88
CA LEU A 213 -4.60 9.50 3.02
C LEU A 213 -3.93 10.68 2.34
N THR A 214 -3.91 10.65 1.00
CA THR A 214 -3.35 11.70 0.15
C THR A 214 -3.89 11.57 -1.27
N GLU A 215 -4.03 12.70 -1.97
CA GLU A 215 -4.59 12.75 -3.33
C GLU A 215 -3.73 12.03 -4.36
N VAL A 216 -2.41 11.90 -4.11
CA VAL A 216 -1.47 11.19 -4.98
C VAL A 216 -1.54 9.67 -4.83
N GLY A 217 -2.28 9.17 -3.84
CA GLY A 217 -2.40 7.74 -3.55
C GLY A 217 -3.12 6.93 -4.62
N GLU A 218 -2.70 5.70 -4.86
CA GLU A 218 -3.30 4.83 -5.88
C GLU A 218 -4.58 4.14 -5.39
N ASP A 219 -4.68 3.90 -4.09
CA ASP A 219 -5.79 3.14 -3.51
C ASP A 219 -6.99 4.03 -3.28
N SER A 220 -8.17 3.51 -3.64
CA SER A 220 -9.45 4.14 -3.31
C SER A 220 -10.05 3.46 -2.10
N CYS A 221 -10.30 4.22 -1.04
CA CYS A 221 -10.86 3.71 0.20
C CYS A 221 -12.18 4.41 0.51
N LEU A 222 -13.14 3.65 1.05
CA LEU A 222 -14.43 4.16 1.49
C LEU A 222 -14.47 4.24 3.02
N PHE A 223 -14.94 5.38 3.52
CA PHE A 223 -15.01 5.71 4.94
C PHE A 223 -16.44 6.10 5.32
N CYS A 224 -16.90 5.66 6.48
CA CYS A 224 -18.16 6.11 7.06
C CYS A 224 -17.89 7.12 8.19
N PRO A 225 -18.30 8.40 8.03
CA PRO A 225 -18.13 9.39 9.08
C PRO A 225 -19.03 9.15 10.31
N GLY A 226 -20.08 8.32 10.16
CA GLY A 226 -21.04 8.03 11.24
C GLY A 226 -20.60 6.94 12.22
N CYS A 227 -19.94 5.87 11.74
CA CYS A 227 -19.60 4.71 12.58
C CYS A 227 -18.14 4.25 12.49
N GLY A 228 -17.31 4.89 11.67
CA GLY A 228 -15.89 4.54 11.53
C GLY A 228 -15.59 3.33 10.63
N TYR A 229 -16.59 2.79 9.91
CA TYR A 229 -16.34 1.78 8.88
C TYR A 229 -15.33 2.30 7.86
N ALA A 230 -14.29 1.52 7.56
CA ALA A 230 -13.26 1.87 6.61
C ALA A 230 -12.80 0.63 5.84
N ALA A 231 -12.83 0.69 4.51
CA ALA A 231 -12.46 -0.43 3.64
C ALA A 231 -11.88 0.07 2.33
N ASN A 232 -10.90 -0.66 1.80
CA ASN A 232 -10.46 -0.52 0.41
C ASN A 232 -11.64 -0.83 -0.53
N ALA A 233 -11.78 -0.08 -1.62
CA ALA A 233 -12.86 -0.23 -2.60
C ALA A 233 -12.98 -1.67 -3.14
N GLU A 234 -11.87 -2.40 -3.19
CA GLU A 234 -11.82 -3.80 -3.61
C GLU A 234 -12.65 -4.73 -2.70
N VAL A 235 -12.80 -4.42 -1.42
CA VAL A 235 -13.57 -5.24 -0.47
C VAL A 235 -14.75 -4.52 0.17
N ALA A 236 -14.87 -3.21 -0.08
CA ALA A 236 -15.91 -2.40 0.53
C ALA A 236 -17.31 -2.91 0.16
N THR A 237 -18.15 -3.06 1.18
CA THR A 237 -19.58 -3.38 1.03
C THR A 237 -20.41 -2.13 1.30
N PHE A 238 -21.66 -2.15 0.84
CA PHE A 238 -22.61 -1.07 1.06
C PHE A 238 -24.03 -1.63 1.19
N ARG A 239 -24.92 -0.88 1.83
CA ARG A 239 -26.32 -1.26 1.90
C ARG A 239 -26.98 -0.94 0.55
N LYS A 240 -27.22 -1.99 -0.25
CA LYS A 240 -27.91 -1.90 -1.55
C LYS A 240 -29.33 -1.37 -1.37
N ALA A 241 -29.82 -0.61 -2.35
CA ALA A 241 -31.21 -0.18 -2.36
C ALA A 241 -32.14 -1.42 -2.39
N PRO A 242 -33.30 -1.39 -1.70
CA PRO A 242 -34.20 -2.53 -1.62
C PRO A 242 -34.53 -3.12 -2.98
N ALA A 243 -34.57 -4.45 -3.06
CA ALA A 243 -35.06 -5.15 -4.24
C ALA A 243 -36.58 -4.99 -4.38
N HIS A 244 -37.11 -5.15 -5.59
CA HIS A 244 -38.55 -5.12 -5.86
C HIS A 244 -39.22 -6.45 -5.50
N ALA A 245 -38.92 -7.00 -4.31
CA ALA A 245 -39.29 -8.35 -3.91
C ALA A 245 -40.81 -8.56 -3.73
N ASP A 246 -41.54 -7.49 -3.42
CA ASP A 246 -42.98 -7.53 -3.13
C ASP A 246 -43.86 -7.53 -4.40
N GLU A 247 -43.27 -7.47 -5.59
CA GLU A 247 -44.03 -7.49 -6.83
C GLU A 247 -44.41 -8.91 -7.27
N GLU A 248 -45.63 -9.05 -7.78
CA GLU A 248 -46.06 -10.27 -8.43
C GLU A 248 -45.27 -10.51 -9.73
N PRO A 249 -44.69 -11.72 -9.92
CA PRO A 249 -44.03 -12.08 -11.17
C PRO A 249 -44.99 -11.99 -12.35
N ARG A 250 -44.61 -11.22 -13.37
CA ARG A 250 -45.36 -11.11 -14.64
C ARG A 250 -44.81 -12.07 -15.69
N PRO A 251 -45.60 -12.46 -16.70
CA PRO A 251 -45.10 -13.25 -17.83
C PRO A 251 -43.96 -12.54 -18.54
N VAL A 252 -42.93 -13.30 -18.94
CA VAL A 252 -41.85 -12.79 -19.78
C VAL A 252 -42.44 -12.30 -21.10
N ALA A 253 -42.06 -11.10 -21.51
CA ALA A 253 -42.47 -10.52 -22.78
C ALA A 253 -41.25 -9.93 -23.49
N GLU A 254 -41.20 -10.03 -24.80
CA GLU A 254 -40.11 -9.48 -25.59
C GLU A 254 -40.45 -8.07 -26.08
N VAL A 255 -39.45 -7.19 -26.12
CA VAL A 255 -39.57 -5.82 -26.61
C VAL A 255 -38.44 -5.51 -27.59
N HIS A 256 -38.79 -4.88 -28.72
CA HIS A 256 -37.83 -4.41 -29.72
C HIS A 256 -37.22 -3.07 -29.28
N THR A 257 -35.89 -3.01 -29.21
CA THR A 257 -35.07 -1.92 -28.68
C THR A 257 -33.91 -1.63 -29.65
N PRO A 258 -34.19 -1.08 -30.85
CA PRO A 258 -33.21 -0.95 -31.91
C PRO A 258 -32.09 0.02 -31.56
N GLY A 259 -30.83 -0.41 -31.67
CA GLY A 259 -29.64 0.40 -31.38
C GLY A 259 -29.42 0.72 -29.91
N VAL A 260 -30.19 0.12 -29.00
CA VAL A 260 -30.10 0.34 -27.54
C VAL A 260 -29.15 -0.69 -26.94
N THR A 261 -27.95 -0.26 -26.54
CA THR A 261 -26.89 -1.16 -26.06
C THR A 261 -26.40 -0.87 -24.64
N THR A 262 -26.81 0.26 -24.05
CA THR A 262 -26.37 0.67 -22.70
C THR A 262 -27.54 0.70 -21.72
N ILE A 263 -27.25 0.49 -20.43
CA ILE A 263 -28.28 0.54 -19.38
C ILE A 263 -28.99 1.91 -19.30
N PRO A 264 -28.29 3.06 -19.33
CA PRO A 264 -28.98 4.35 -19.34
C PRO A 264 -29.92 4.52 -20.53
N ALA A 265 -29.50 4.13 -21.73
CA ALA A 265 -30.33 4.22 -22.94
C ALA A 265 -31.55 3.28 -22.87
N LEU A 266 -31.38 2.07 -22.31
CA LEU A 266 -32.48 1.12 -22.13
C LEU A 266 -33.52 1.61 -21.12
N ALA A 267 -33.05 2.15 -20.00
CA ALA A 267 -33.89 2.75 -18.97
C ALA A 267 -34.72 3.91 -19.54
N GLU A 268 -34.08 4.81 -20.30
CA GLU A 268 -34.75 5.92 -20.98
C GLU A 268 -35.76 5.42 -22.02
N PHE A 269 -35.36 4.49 -22.89
CA PHE A 269 -36.22 3.95 -23.95
C PHE A 269 -37.50 3.30 -23.41
N LEU A 270 -37.41 2.58 -22.29
CA LEU A 270 -38.54 1.88 -21.68
C LEU A 270 -39.28 2.69 -20.62
N GLY A 271 -38.78 3.88 -20.25
CA GLY A 271 -39.35 4.71 -19.19
C GLY A 271 -39.28 4.05 -17.80
N VAL A 272 -38.22 3.29 -17.52
CA VAL A 272 -37.99 2.60 -16.23
C VAL A 272 -36.69 3.07 -15.59
N PRO A 273 -36.54 3.06 -14.26
CA PRO A 273 -35.26 3.37 -13.63
C PRO A 273 -34.22 2.26 -13.92
N THR A 274 -32.94 2.58 -13.86
CA THR A 274 -31.84 1.61 -14.04
C THR A 274 -31.85 0.48 -13.01
N THR A 275 -32.50 0.67 -11.85
CA THR A 275 -32.76 -0.39 -10.86
C THR A 275 -33.71 -1.48 -11.35
N ARG A 276 -34.40 -1.27 -12.49
CA ARG A 276 -35.28 -2.27 -13.13
C ARG A 276 -34.60 -3.08 -14.22
N THR A 277 -33.33 -2.82 -14.50
CA THR A 277 -32.60 -3.55 -15.53
C THR A 277 -31.59 -4.50 -14.91
N CYS A 278 -31.26 -5.57 -15.62
CA CYS A 278 -30.21 -6.52 -15.28
C CYS A 278 -29.13 -6.45 -16.37
N LYS A 279 -27.95 -6.00 -15.99
CA LYS A 279 -26.76 -5.96 -16.84
C LYS A 279 -26.14 -7.36 -16.90
N ALA A 280 -25.70 -7.75 -18.09
CA ALA A 280 -24.83 -8.90 -18.32
C ALA A 280 -23.41 -8.40 -18.66
N VAL A 281 -22.42 -8.84 -17.89
CA VAL A 281 -21.00 -8.51 -18.10
C VAL A 281 -20.23 -9.80 -18.36
N PHE A 282 -19.32 -9.79 -19.33
CA PHE A 282 -18.62 -11.00 -19.76
C PHE A 282 -17.17 -11.01 -19.31
N TYR A 283 -16.78 -12.11 -18.67
CA TYR A 283 -15.43 -12.35 -18.19
C TYR A 283 -14.93 -13.70 -18.64
N THR A 284 -13.61 -13.83 -18.76
CA THR A 284 -12.94 -15.13 -18.80
C THR A 284 -12.32 -15.38 -17.44
N ALA A 285 -12.55 -16.55 -16.84
CA ALA A 285 -11.96 -16.96 -15.58
C ALA A 285 -11.22 -18.30 -15.74
N ASP A 286 -9.91 -18.31 -15.56
CA ASP A 286 -9.03 -19.46 -15.81
C ASP A 286 -9.29 -20.14 -17.18
N GLY A 287 -9.49 -19.32 -18.21
CA GLY A 287 -9.78 -19.78 -19.58
C GLY A 287 -11.23 -20.24 -19.84
N ARG A 288 -12.13 -20.15 -18.85
CA ARG A 288 -13.56 -20.51 -18.99
C ARG A 288 -14.44 -19.27 -19.13
N PRO A 289 -15.50 -19.31 -19.98
CA PRO A 289 -16.41 -18.19 -20.13
C PRO A 289 -17.31 -18.01 -18.91
N VAL A 290 -17.43 -16.77 -18.44
CA VAL A 290 -18.26 -16.36 -17.32
C VAL A 290 -19.19 -15.22 -17.73
N LEU A 291 -20.49 -15.36 -17.46
CA LEU A 291 -21.48 -14.29 -17.55
C LEU A 291 -21.85 -13.83 -16.14
N VAL A 292 -21.75 -12.52 -15.90
CA VAL A 292 -22.07 -11.89 -14.63
C VAL A 292 -23.37 -11.11 -14.77
N ALA A 293 -24.38 -11.48 -13.99
CA ALA A 293 -25.67 -10.81 -13.91
C ALA A 293 -25.71 -9.90 -12.67
N ILE A 294 -25.85 -8.60 -12.89
CA ILE A 294 -25.90 -7.58 -11.83
C ILE A 294 -26.96 -6.53 -12.18
N ARG A 295 -27.57 -5.89 -11.17
CA ARG A 295 -28.57 -4.82 -11.42
C ARG A 295 -27.92 -3.65 -12.17
N GLY A 296 -28.68 -3.02 -13.07
CA GLY A 296 -28.14 -2.08 -14.04
C GLY A 296 -27.60 -0.77 -13.47
N ASP A 297 -27.96 -0.41 -12.24
CA ASP A 297 -27.42 0.72 -11.47
C ASP A 297 -26.09 0.41 -10.77
N MET A 298 -25.59 -0.83 -10.84
CA MET A 298 -24.40 -1.27 -10.12
C MET A 298 -23.27 -1.72 -11.06
N GLU A 299 -22.04 -1.54 -10.61
CA GLU A 299 -20.83 -2.02 -11.30
C GLU A 299 -20.25 -3.27 -10.64
N VAL A 300 -19.61 -4.10 -11.45
CA VAL A 300 -18.97 -5.33 -10.97
C VAL A 300 -17.66 -4.98 -10.27
N ASN A 301 -17.45 -5.57 -9.10
CA ASN A 301 -16.18 -5.59 -8.41
C ASN A 301 -15.43 -6.88 -8.77
N GLU A 302 -14.38 -6.74 -9.59
CA GLU A 302 -13.57 -7.86 -10.09
C GLU A 302 -12.87 -8.64 -8.98
N THR A 303 -12.43 -7.97 -7.90
CA THR A 303 -11.79 -8.64 -6.75
C THR A 303 -12.78 -9.57 -6.05
N LYS A 304 -14.01 -9.10 -5.80
CA LYS A 304 -15.07 -9.93 -5.22
C LYS A 304 -15.48 -11.06 -6.16
N LEU A 305 -15.61 -10.79 -7.46
CA LEU A 305 -15.94 -11.80 -8.47
C LEU A 305 -14.88 -12.90 -8.56
N ARG A 306 -13.59 -12.53 -8.65
CA ARG A 306 -12.46 -13.45 -8.66
C ARG A 306 -12.48 -14.37 -7.44
N ARG A 307 -12.73 -13.80 -6.25
CA ARG A 307 -12.85 -14.55 -5.00
C ARG A 307 -14.05 -15.49 -4.99
N ALA A 308 -15.22 -15.05 -5.46
CA ALA A 308 -16.42 -15.87 -5.53
C ALA A 308 -16.25 -17.07 -6.46
N LEU A 309 -15.48 -16.90 -7.54
CA LEU A 309 -15.13 -17.95 -8.49
C LEU A 309 -13.97 -18.86 -8.04
N GLY A 310 -13.17 -18.40 -7.07
CA GLY A 310 -11.89 -19.04 -6.74
C GLY A 310 -10.88 -19.00 -7.89
N ALA A 311 -10.99 -17.99 -8.76
CA ALA A 311 -10.20 -17.88 -9.99
C ALA A 311 -8.79 -17.32 -9.72
N ILE A 312 -7.81 -17.81 -10.48
CA ILE A 312 -6.44 -17.27 -10.47
C ILE A 312 -6.35 -16.11 -11.46
N ASP A 313 -6.85 -16.33 -12.68
CA ASP A 313 -6.89 -15.36 -13.76
C ASP A 313 -8.34 -14.92 -14.03
N LEU A 314 -8.56 -13.61 -14.11
CA LEU A 314 -9.86 -13.02 -14.41
C LEU A 314 -9.65 -11.75 -15.25
N HIS A 315 -10.27 -11.69 -16.43
CA HIS A 315 -10.25 -10.51 -17.29
C HIS A 315 -11.58 -10.33 -18.03
N TYR A 316 -11.88 -9.09 -18.41
CA TYR A 316 -12.96 -8.78 -19.34
C TYR A 316 -12.74 -9.52 -20.66
N MET A 317 -13.80 -10.11 -21.20
CA MET A 317 -13.73 -10.65 -22.56
C MET A 317 -13.52 -9.52 -23.57
N SER A 318 -12.57 -9.73 -24.48
CA SER A 318 -12.43 -8.95 -25.71
C SER A 318 -13.62 -9.16 -26.64
N GLU A 319 -13.81 -8.25 -27.62
CA GLU A 319 -14.86 -8.39 -28.63
C GLU A 319 -14.77 -9.72 -29.40
N GLU A 320 -13.55 -10.21 -29.64
CA GLU A 320 -13.32 -11.49 -30.31
C GLU A 320 -13.77 -12.67 -29.43
N GLU A 321 -13.45 -12.66 -28.14
CA GLU A 321 -13.89 -13.70 -27.19
C GLU A 321 -15.41 -13.72 -27.05
N VAL A 322 -16.03 -12.54 -26.92
CA VAL A 322 -17.49 -12.39 -26.88
C VAL A 322 -18.14 -12.99 -28.13
N ALA A 323 -17.63 -12.64 -29.32
CA ALA A 323 -18.15 -13.16 -30.58
C ALA A 323 -17.97 -14.69 -30.71
N ARG A 324 -16.83 -15.22 -30.25
CA ARG A 324 -16.55 -16.67 -30.26
C ARG A 324 -17.54 -17.46 -29.41
N HIS A 325 -18.01 -16.88 -28.31
CA HIS A 325 -19.03 -17.48 -27.44
C HIS A 325 -20.48 -17.17 -27.88
N GLY A 326 -20.67 -16.40 -28.95
CA GLY A 326 -21.99 -16.05 -29.48
C GLY A 326 -22.78 -15.09 -28.59
N PHE A 327 -22.10 -14.36 -27.70
CA PHE A 327 -22.75 -13.33 -26.89
C PHE A 327 -23.14 -12.13 -27.76
N VAL A 328 -24.23 -11.47 -27.37
CA VAL A 328 -24.75 -10.28 -28.04
C VAL A 328 -24.61 -9.08 -27.09
N PRO A 329 -23.48 -8.34 -27.12
CA PRO A 329 -23.28 -7.15 -26.29
C PRO A 329 -24.46 -6.19 -26.38
N GLY A 330 -24.86 -5.65 -25.23
CA GLY A 330 -26.01 -4.74 -25.14
C GLY A 330 -27.38 -5.40 -25.23
N SER A 331 -27.48 -6.69 -25.54
CA SER A 331 -28.75 -7.44 -25.58
C SER A 331 -28.62 -8.87 -25.04
N ALA A 332 -27.60 -9.15 -24.21
CA ALA A 332 -27.40 -10.47 -23.61
C ALA A 332 -28.01 -10.60 -22.21
N SER A 333 -28.29 -11.84 -21.81
CA SER A 333 -28.64 -12.23 -20.45
C SER A 333 -28.34 -13.70 -20.18
N ALA A 334 -28.49 -14.12 -18.92
CA ALA A 334 -28.40 -15.52 -18.53
C ALA A 334 -29.60 -16.39 -19.00
N VAL A 335 -30.67 -15.78 -19.54
CA VAL A 335 -31.89 -16.51 -19.92
C VAL A 335 -31.64 -17.42 -21.11
N GLY A 336 -31.81 -18.73 -20.90
CA GLY A 336 -31.61 -19.74 -21.94
C GLY A 336 -30.15 -19.94 -22.36
N LEU A 337 -29.19 -19.38 -21.63
CA LEU A 337 -27.77 -19.54 -21.93
C LEU A 337 -27.27 -20.90 -21.45
N GLN A 338 -26.39 -21.54 -22.22
CA GLN A 338 -25.81 -22.85 -21.91
C GLN A 338 -24.29 -22.84 -22.11
N GLY A 339 -23.57 -23.70 -21.38
CA GLY A 339 -22.13 -23.88 -21.54
C GLY A 339 -21.26 -22.74 -21.02
N VAL A 340 -21.82 -21.86 -20.19
CA VAL A 340 -21.17 -20.68 -19.60
C VAL A 340 -21.43 -20.69 -18.11
N THR A 341 -20.44 -20.30 -17.29
CA THR A 341 -20.65 -20.11 -15.85
C THR A 341 -21.38 -18.79 -15.62
N VAL A 342 -22.55 -18.82 -15.02
CA VAL A 342 -23.36 -17.67 -14.63
C VAL A 342 -23.12 -17.36 -13.15
N VAL A 343 -22.70 -16.12 -12.90
CA VAL A 343 -22.60 -15.53 -11.55
C VAL A 343 -23.66 -14.46 -11.42
N ALA A 344 -24.41 -14.46 -10.32
CA ALA A 344 -25.37 -13.40 -10.00
C ALA A 344 -24.94 -12.62 -8.76
N ASP A 345 -25.11 -11.30 -8.80
CA ASP A 345 -25.05 -10.48 -7.59
C ASP A 345 -26.13 -10.89 -6.58
N ASP A 346 -25.81 -10.87 -5.29
CA ASP A 346 -26.68 -11.34 -4.21
C ASP A 346 -28.05 -10.64 -4.12
N LEU A 347 -28.20 -9.47 -4.75
CA LEU A 347 -29.47 -8.76 -4.84
C LEU A 347 -30.40 -9.34 -5.91
N VAL A 348 -29.84 -9.90 -7.00
CA VAL A 348 -30.60 -10.35 -8.18
C VAL A 348 -31.63 -11.44 -7.85
N PRO A 349 -31.35 -12.47 -7.02
CA PRO A 349 -32.36 -13.45 -6.62
C PRO A 349 -33.59 -12.86 -5.90
N ARG A 350 -33.43 -11.65 -5.32
CA ARG A 350 -34.47 -10.95 -4.56
C ARG A 350 -35.26 -9.98 -5.43
N GLU A 351 -34.80 -9.69 -6.64
CA GLU A 351 -35.50 -8.82 -7.58
C GLU A 351 -36.67 -9.54 -8.25
N ARG A 352 -37.61 -8.74 -8.76
CA ARG A 352 -38.73 -9.21 -9.57
C ARG A 352 -38.85 -8.37 -10.83
N ASN A 353 -39.25 -9.04 -11.90
CA ASN A 353 -39.60 -8.43 -13.17
C ASN A 353 -38.51 -7.52 -13.79
N LEU A 354 -37.24 -7.94 -13.74
CA LEU A 354 -36.15 -7.19 -14.33
C LEU A 354 -36.24 -7.18 -15.87
N VAL A 355 -35.74 -6.12 -16.49
CA VAL A 355 -35.47 -6.05 -17.92
C VAL A 355 -34.06 -6.59 -18.18
N ALA A 356 -33.92 -7.60 -19.03
CA ALA A 356 -32.62 -8.17 -19.40
C ALA A 356 -32.53 -8.34 -20.92
N GLY A 357 -31.34 -8.56 -21.46
CA GLY A 357 -31.18 -8.82 -22.90
C GLY A 357 -31.86 -10.11 -23.37
N ALA A 358 -32.35 -10.14 -24.62
CA ALA A 358 -33.01 -11.31 -25.21
C ALA A 358 -32.06 -12.31 -25.89
N ASN A 359 -30.75 -12.15 -25.75
CA ASN A 359 -29.70 -12.91 -26.45
C ASN A 359 -29.81 -12.84 -27.98
N ARG A 360 -30.40 -11.77 -28.50
CA ARG A 360 -30.42 -11.43 -29.93
C ARG A 360 -30.26 -9.91 -30.12
N PRO A 361 -29.72 -9.43 -31.25
CA PRO A 361 -29.56 -8.01 -31.51
C PRO A 361 -30.90 -7.27 -31.43
N ASP A 362 -30.91 -6.07 -30.86
CA ASP A 362 -32.05 -5.14 -30.83
C ASP A 362 -33.30 -5.62 -30.07
N PHE A 363 -33.18 -6.61 -29.18
CA PHE A 363 -34.29 -7.06 -28.34
C PHE A 363 -33.91 -7.27 -26.88
N HIS A 364 -34.87 -6.94 -26.01
CA HIS A 364 -34.80 -7.20 -24.58
C HIS A 364 -36.03 -8.00 -24.12
N LEU A 365 -35.91 -8.64 -22.97
CA LEU A 365 -36.97 -9.33 -22.25
C LEU A 365 -37.42 -8.46 -21.08
N LEU A 366 -38.71 -8.19 -21.02
CA LEU A 366 -39.40 -7.65 -19.87
C LEU A 366 -39.77 -8.77 -18.90
N ASN A 367 -39.86 -8.42 -17.62
CA ASN A 367 -40.36 -9.27 -16.56
C ASN A 367 -39.55 -10.56 -16.32
N VAL A 368 -38.22 -10.50 -16.46
CA VAL A 368 -37.32 -11.61 -16.16
C VAL A 368 -37.18 -11.79 -14.65
N ASN A 369 -37.29 -13.04 -14.18
CA ASN A 369 -37.26 -13.42 -12.78
C ASN A 369 -36.26 -14.57 -12.55
N TYR A 370 -35.32 -14.36 -11.63
CA TYR A 370 -34.41 -15.40 -11.16
C TYR A 370 -35.20 -16.58 -10.55
N GLY A 371 -34.70 -17.80 -10.73
CA GLY A 371 -35.35 -19.04 -10.26
C GLY A 371 -36.36 -19.59 -11.26
N ARG A 372 -37.19 -18.73 -11.87
CA ARG A 372 -38.18 -19.11 -12.90
C ARG A 372 -37.57 -19.17 -14.30
N ASP A 373 -36.88 -18.11 -14.73
CA ASP A 373 -36.42 -17.97 -16.12
C ASP A 373 -34.95 -18.37 -16.31
N TRP A 374 -34.14 -18.26 -15.26
CA TRP A 374 -32.74 -18.64 -15.23
C TRP A 374 -32.25 -18.80 -13.78
N GLN A 375 -31.11 -19.45 -13.60
CA GLN A 375 -30.42 -19.61 -12.32
C GLN A 375 -28.91 -19.42 -12.52
N ALA A 376 -28.20 -19.09 -11.44
CA ALA A 376 -26.74 -18.91 -11.44
C ALA A 376 -26.08 -20.06 -10.70
N GLU A 377 -24.88 -20.49 -11.12
CA GLU A 377 -24.10 -21.45 -10.32
C GLU A 377 -23.50 -20.80 -9.08
N VAL A 378 -23.21 -19.50 -9.14
CA VAL A 378 -22.66 -18.73 -8.02
C VAL A 378 -23.51 -17.50 -7.75
N VAL A 379 -23.88 -17.30 -6.48
CA VAL A 379 -24.54 -16.09 -5.99
C VAL A 379 -23.66 -15.49 -4.89
N ALA A 380 -23.23 -14.24 -5.07
CA ALA A 380 -22.33 -13.56 -4.13
C ALA A 380 -22.48 -12.04 -4.20
N ASP A 381 -22.02 -11.31 -3.18
CA ASP A 381 -21.83 -9.86 -3.32
C ASP A 381 -20.67 -9.60 -4.27
N ILE A 382 -20.98 -9.08 -5.45
CA ILE A 382 -20.00 -8.73 -6.49
C ILE A 382 -20.14 -7.27 -6.91
N ALA A 383 -20.86 -6.45 -6.14
CA ALA A 383 -21.06 -5.05 -6.45
C ALA A 383 -19.90 -4.18 -5.92
N LEU A 384 -19.47 -3.21 -6.74
CA LEU A 384 -18.50 -2.20 -6.38
C LEU A 384 -19.15 -1.07 -5.56
N ALA A 385 -18.62 -0.81 -4.38
CA ALA A 385 -19.05 0.32 -3.56
C ALA A 385 -18.49 1.65 -4.09
N GLN A 386 -19.28 2.72 -4.03
CA GLN A 386 -18.89 4.07 -4.47
C GLN A 386 -19.19 5.11 -3.39
N GLY A 387 -18.56 6.29 -3.50
CA GLY A 387 -18.87 7.43 -2.65
C GLY A 387 -20.36 7.79 -2.76
N GLY A 388 -21.00 8.10 -1.63
CA GLY A 388 -22.44 8.35 -1.54
C GLY A 388 -23.29 7.11 -1.27
N HIS A 389 -22.79 5.89 -1.50
CA HIS A 389 -23.54 4.69 -1.14
C HIS A 389 -23.76 4.60 0.39
N PRO A 390 -24.90 4.06 0.86
CA PRO A 390 -25.17 3.99 2.30
C PRO A 390 -24.25 2.96 2.99
N CYS A 391 -23.66 3.36 4.12
CA CYS A 391 -22.80 2.50 4.92
C CYS A 391 -23.52 1.18 5.30
N PRO A 392 -22.84 0.03 5.19
CA PRO A 392 -23.44 -1.27 5.51
C PRO A 392 -23.87 -1.36 6.99
N GLN A 393 -23.16 -0.66 7.89
CA GLN A 393 -23.40 -0.72 9.33
C GLN A 393 -24.51 0.24 9.78
N CYS A 394 -24.40 1.54 9.46
CA CYS A 394 -25.31 2.57 9.99
C CYS A 394 -26.17 3.29 8.94
N GLY A 395 -25.90 3.12 7.64
CA GLY A 395 -26.62 3.79 6.56
C GLY A 395 -26.18 5.22 6.24
N THR A 396 -25.26 5.83 6.99
CA THR A 396 -24.65 7.12 6.63
C THR A 396 -23.91 7.00 5.29
N PRO A 397 -24.01 7.98 4.37
CA PRO A 397 -23.29 7.95 3.09
C PRO A 397 -21.78 7.77 3.27
N LEU A 398 -21.18 6.90 2.46
CA LEU A 398 -19.73 6.65 2.46
C LEU A 398 -18.99 7.77 1.73
N GLU A 399 -17.85 8.17 2.27
CA GLU A 399 -16.89 9.07 1.61
C GLU A 399 -15.79 8.27 0.94
N MET A 400 -15.49 8.55 -0.32
CA MET A 400 -14.35 7.97 -1.02
C MET A 400 -13.15 8.90 -0.90
N ARG A 401 -12.01 8.38 -0.48
CA ARG A 401 -10.73 9.11 -0.41
C ARG A 401 -9.61 8.25 -1.00
N ARG A 402 -8.59 8.91 -1.54
CA ARG A 402 -7.39 8.25 -2.05
C ARG A 402 -6.30 8.17 -0.98
N GLY A 403 -5.43 7.17 -1.09
CA GLY A 403 -4.31 7.03 -0.19
C GLY A 403 -3.24 6.06 -0.69
N ILE A 404 -2.12 6.04 0.02
CA ILE A 404 -0.99 5.17 -0.22
C ILE A 404 -1.02 4.06 0.83
N GLU A 405 -1.07 2.80 0.40
CA GLU A 405 -0.86 1.64 1.27
C GLU A 405 0.56 1.65 1.86
N MET A 406 0.69 1.92 3.15
CA MET A 406 1.97 2.01 3.85
C MET A 406 2.46 0.67 4.40
N GLY A 407 1.55 -0.28 4.56
CA GLY A 407 1.82 -1.63 5.00
C GLY A 407 0.52 -2.40 5.17
N GLN A 408 0.65 -3.72 5.23
CA GLN A 408 -0.48 -4.64 5.28
C GLN A 408 -0.22 -5.77 6.26
N ILE A 409 -1.28 -6.23 6.92
CA ILE A 409 -1.25 -7.31 7.89
C ILE A 409 -2.30 -8.37 7.56
N PHE A 410 -1.89 -9.64 7.55
CA PHE A 410 -2.68 -10.76 7.04
C PHE A 410 -2.82 -11.86 8.09
N LYS A 411 -4.02 -12.47 8.18
CA LYS A 411 -4.19 -13.79 8.79
C LYS A 411 -4.15 -14.86 7.70
N LEU A 412 -2.97 -15.42 7.46
CA LEU A 412 -2.73 -16.43 6.42
C LEU A 412 -3.40 -17.77 6.76
N GLY A 413 -3.63 -18.05 8.05
CA GLY A 413 -4.19 -19.32 8.50
C GLY A 413 -3.20 -20.46 8.25
N THR A 414 -3.68 -21.59 7.74
CA THR A 414 -2.86 -22.80 7.53
C THR A 414 -2.38 -22.99 6.09
N TYR A 415 -2.60 -22.01 5.20
CA TYR A 415 -2.32 -22.17 3.76
C TYR A 415 -0.88 -22.63 3.46
N TYR A 416 0.12 -21.94 4.00
CA TYR A 416 1.53 -22.28 3.77
C TYR A 416 1.95 -23.50 4.57
N SER A 417 1.50 -23.61 5.82
CA SER A 417 1.91 -24.70 6.71
C SER A 417 1.37 -26.05 6.27
N GLU A 418 0.16 -26.11 5.69
CA GLU A 418 -0.38 -27.31 5.06
C GLU A 418 0.40 -27.69 3.80
N LYS A 419 0.63 -26.74 2.89
CA LYS A 419 1.33 -27.01 1.62
C LYS A 419 2.79 -27.43 1.82
N LEU A 420 3.47 -26.85 2.81
CA LEU A 420 4.88 -27.08 3.06
C LEU A 420 5.14 -28.08 4.21
N GLY A 421 4.08 -28.62 4.83
CA GLY A 421 4.20 -29.60 5.91
C GLY A 421 4.82 -29.04 7.20
N ALA A 422 4.60 -27.75 7.50
CA ALA A 422 5.07 -27.10 8.71
C ALA A 422 4.11 -27.38 9.89
N VAL A 423 4.31 -28.53 10.52
CA VAL A 423 3.47 -29.06 11.62
C VAL A 423 4.20 -29.08 12.96
N PHE A 424 3.44 -29.02 14.06
CA PHE A 424 3.91 -29.16 15.43
C PHE A 424 3.02 -30.15 16.21
N LEU A 425 3.50 -30.67 17.35
CA LEU A 425 2.69 -31.48 18.28
C LEU A 425 1.88 -30.59 19.22
N ASP A 426 0.54 -30.72 19.18
CA ASP A 426 -0.38 -30.04 20.09
C ASP A 426 -0.36 -30.62 21.52
N ARG A 427 -1.19 -30.06 22.41
CA ARG A 427 -1.25 -30.47 23.83
C ARG A 427 -1.69 -31.91 24.00
N GLU A 428 -2.44 -32.43 23.04
CA GLU A 428 -2.94 -33.80 22.98
C GLU A 428 -1.97 -34.75 22.26
N GLY A 429 -0.81 -34.25 21.80
CA GLY A 429 0.19 -35.02 21.10
C GLY A 429 -0.15 -35.32 19.63
N LYS A 430 -1.10 -34.59 19.04
CA LYS A 430 -1.45 -34.71 17.61
C LYS A 430 -0.67 -33.69 16.78
N GLN A 431 -0.32 -34.08 15.55
CA GLN A 431 0.30 -33.15 14.61
C GLN A 431 -0.75 -32.16 14.07
N ARG A 432 -0.44 -30.87 14.17
CA ARG A 432 -1.26 -29.76 13.65
C ARG A 432 -0.40 -28.85 12.78
N PRO A 433 -0.92 -28.34 11.65
CA PRO A 433 -0.25 -27.27 10.92
C PRO A 433 -0.21 -25.98 11.76
N ALA A 434 0.88 -25.22 11.66
CA ALA A 434 0.97 -23.91 12.30
C ALA A 434 -0.06 -22.93 11.71
N VAL A 435 -0.72 -22.15 12.55
CA VAL A 435 -1.60 -21.07 12.11
C VAL A 435 -0.76 -19.80 11.94
N MET A 436 -0.77 -19.19 10.76
CA MET A 436 0.21 -18.17 10.40
C MET A 436 -0.39 -16.78 10.16
N GLY A 437 0.41 -15.77 10.48
CA GLY A 437 0.21 -14.37 10.08
C GLY A 437 1.41 -13.84 9.30
N CYS A 438 1.20 -12.84 8.44
CA CYS A 438 2.27 -12.12 7.73
C CYS A 438 2.02 -10.61 7.78
N TYR A 439 3.08 -9.83 7.91
CA TYR A 439 3.01 -8.40 8.20
C TYR A 439 4.13 -7.65 7.46
N GLY A 440 3.78 -6.88 6.41
CA GLY A 440 4.71 -6.09 5.58
C GLY A 440 4.69 -4.57 5.84
N ILE A 441 5.86 -3.90 5.82
CA ILE A 441 6.02 -2.43 5.72
C ILE A 441 7.12 -2.16 4.69
N GLY A 442 6.84 -1.35 3.66
CA GLY A 442 7.84 -0.91 2.69
C GLY A 442 8.66 0.27 3.24
N ILE A 443 9.98 0.13 3.34
CA ILE A 443 10.85 1.11 4.01
C ILE A 443 11.06 2.35 3.13
N GLU A 444 11.34 2.17 1.84
CA GLU A 444 11.49 3.26 0.87
C GLU A 444 10.16 3.97 0.61
N ARG A 445 9.06 3.20 0.58
CA ARG A 445 7.71 3.77 0.50
C ARG A 445 7.43 4.64 1.73
N LEU A 446 7.83 4.18 2.92
CA LEU A 446 7.73 4.96 4.15
C LEU A 446 8.58 6.23 4.11
N LEU A 447 9.79 6.19 3.55
CA LEU A 447 10.60 7.40 3.33
C LEU A 447 9.87 8.43 2.44
N ALA A 448 9.29 7.99 1.31
CA ALA A 448 8.53 8.89 0.46
C ALA A 448 7.30 9.46 1.17
N ALA A 449 6.54 8.64 1.92
CA ALA A 449 5.40 9.11 2.69
C ALA A 449 5.77 10.09 3.81
N VAL A 450 6.93 9.90 4.45
CA VAL A 450 7.45 10.87 5.44
C VAL A 450 7.64 12.24 4.79
N VAL A 451 8.27 12.29 3.60
CA VAL A 451 8.47 13.56 2.88
C VAL A 451 7.14 14.12 2.38
N GLU A 452 6.25 13.28 1.86
CA GLU A 452 4.92 13.69 1.39
C GLU A 452 4.10 14.31 2.53
N ALA A 453 4.12 13.71 3.72
CA ALA A 453 3.41 14.23 4.90
C ALA A 453 4.10 15.43 5.56
N ASN A 454 5.40 15.63 5.30
CA ASN A 454 6.21 16.61 6.02
C ASN A 454 7.10 17.44 5.08
N HIS A 455 6.46 18.29 4.28
CA HIS A 455 7.13 19.27 3.44
C HIS A 455 6.37 20.60 3.39
N ASP A 456 7.03 21.63 2.87
CA ASP A 456 6.42 22.91 2.47
C ASP A 456 6.95 23.35 1.10
N GLU A 457 6.61 24.58 0.68
CA GLU A 457 7.06 25.14 -0.60
C GLU A 457 8.59 25.27 -0.76
N ASN A 458 9.34 25.27 0.35
CA ASN A 458 10.79 25.49 0.37
C ASN A 458 11.57 24.18 0.48
N GLY A 459 10.97 23.10 0.99
CA GLY A 459 11.67 21.84 1.13
C GLY A 459 11.06 20.85 2.12
N ILE A 460 11.91 19.90 2.52
CA ILE A 460 11.55 18.84 3.45
C ILE A 460 11.51 19.39 4.88
N VAL A 461 10.65 18.82 5.73
CA VAL A 461 10.48 19.21 7.13
C VAL A 461 10.49 17.96 8.01
N TRP A 462 11.66 17.33 8.16
CA TRP A 462 11.78 16.04 8.82
C TRP A 462 11.17 15.99 10.23
N PRO A 463 10.48 14.89 10.61
CA PRO A 463 10.32 14.54 12.00
C PRO A 463 11.70 14.47 12.69
N PRO A 464 11.88 15.02 13.90
CA PRO A 464 13.19 15.10 14.54
C PRO A 464 13.93 13.75 14.67
N GLU A 465 13.22 12.67 14.96
CA GLU A 465 13.78 11.31 15.05
C GLU A 465 14.37 10.82 13.71
N LEU A 466 13.84 11.30 12.57
CA LEU A 466 14.22 10.83 11.24
C LEU A 466 15.26 11.71 10.53
N ALA A 467 15.35 12.99 10.91
CA ALA A 467 16.21 13.95 10.21
C ALA A 467 17.68 13.48 10.11
N PRO A 468 18.34 13.47 8.93
CA PRO A 468 19.66 12.85 8.78
C PRO A 468 20.76 13.51 9.63
N TYR A 469 20.54 14.78 10.02
CA TYR A 469 21.23 15.51 11.08
C TYR A 469 20.19 16.33 11.85
N GLN A 470 20.47 16.64 13.11
CA GLN A 470 19.57 17.44 13.95
C GLN A 470 19.74 18.94 13.70
N VAL A 471 20.96 19.36 13.39
CA VAL A 471 21.33 20.76 13.18
C VAL A 471 21.96 20.95 11.81
N HIS A 472 21.54 22.00 11.11
CA HIS A 472 22.23 22.57 9.97
C HIS A 472 22.99 23.84 10.42
N LEU A 473 24.29 23.72 10.61
CA LEU A 473 25.17 24.84 10.93
C LEU A 473 25.57 25.55 9.63
N VAL A 474 25.26 26.83 9.51
CA VAL A 474 25.55 27.67 8.33
C VAL A 474 26.54 28.75 8.74
N ALA A 475 27.73 28.74 8.16
CA ALA A 475 28.70 29.84 8.32
C ALA A 475 28.67 30.76 7.11
N LEU A 476 28.51 32.06 7.33
CA LEU A 476 28.51 33.09 6.28
C LEU A 476 29.84 33.84 6.26
N SER A 477 30.33 34.21 5.08
CA SER A 477 31.59 34.96 4.94
C SER A 477 32.78 34.26 5.60
N LEU A 478 33.03 33.01 5.21
CA LEU A 478 34.15 32.17 5.70
C LEU A 478 35.54 32.69 5.31
N ASP A 479 35.60 33.72 4.47
CA ASP A 479 36.79 34.53 4.20
C ASP A 479 37.23 35.33 5.43
N ARG A 480 36.33 35.57 6.40
CA ARG A 480 36.66 36.15 7.70
C ARG A 480 37.08 35.07 8.68
N GLY A 481 38.35 35.10 9.12
CA GLY A 481 38.94 34.12 10.03
C GLY A 481 38.13 33.88 11.30
N GLU A 482 37.64 34.95 11.94
CA GLU A 482 36.85 34.87 13.17
C GLU A 482 35.54 34.07 13.00
N VAL A 483 34.88 34.19 11.84
CA VAL A 483 33.64 33.43 11.57
C VAL A 483 33.97 31.95 11.40
N ARG A 484 35.05 31.64 10.67
CA ARG A 484 35.50 30.27 10.46
C ARG A 484 35.85 29.63 11.80
N GLU A 485 36.64 30.29 12.64
CA GLU A 485 37.03 29.79 13.96
C GLU A 485 35.82 29.55 14.87
N ALA A 486 34.89 30.51 14.94
CA ALA A 486 33.70 30.37 15.77
C ALA A 486 32.76 29.25 15.29
N ALA A 487 32.58 29.10 13.97
CA ALA A 487 31.78 28.03 13.40
C ALA A 487 32.42 26.64 13.62
N GLU A 488 33.74 26.53 13.49
CA GLU A 488 34.50 25.30 13.75
C GLU A 488 34.42 24.88 15.22
N ASP A 489 34.58 25.84 16.14
CA ASP A 489 34.43 25.59 17.58
C ASP A 489 33.01 25.13 17.92
N LEU A 490 32.00 25.84 17.43
CA LEU A 490 30.60 25.49 17.67
C LEU A 490 30.25 24.11 17.08
N TYR A 491 30.71 23.82 15.86
CA TYR A 491 30.54 22.51 15.23
C TYR A 491 31.11 21.39 16.11
N ARG A 492 32.35 21.56 16.60
CA ARG A 492 33.01 20.60 17.50
C ARG A 492 32.22 20.42 18.80
N ARG A 493 31.82 21.52 19.46
CA ARG A 493 31.07 21.49 20.73
C ARG A 493 29.71 20.82 20.59
N LEU A 494 29.01 21.01 19.47
CA LEU A 494 27.75 20.31 19.19
C LEU A 494 27.96 18.79 19.07
N TRP A 495 29.01 18.35 18.37
CA TRP A 495 29.35 16.93 18.28
C TRP A 495 29.80 16.33 19.62
N GLU A 496 30.62 17.05 20.40
CA GLU A 496 31.00 16.66 21.77
C GLU A 496 29.77 16.51 22.68
N ALA A 497 28.71 17.29 22.42
CA ALA A 497 27.42 17.22 23.10
C ALA A 497 26.48 16.12 22.58
N GLY A 498 26.90 15.31 21.59
CA GLY A 498 26.09 14.25 20.98
C GLY A 498 25.05 14.75 19.97
N ILE A 499 25.13 16.02 19.54
CA ILE A 499 24.17 16.63 18.61
C ILE A 499 24.71 16.49 17.18
N GLU A 500 24.08 15.62 16.40
CA GLU A 500 24.50 15.36 15.02
C GLU A 500 24.31 16.62 14.16
N THR A 501 25.43 17.18 13.69
CA THR A 501 25.45 18.47 12.98
C THR A 501 25.97 18.32 11.55
N LEU A 502 25.20 18.86 10.59
CA LEU A 502 25.60 19.10 9.21
C LEU A 502 26.13 20.53 9.11
N TYR A 503 27.38 20.70 8.72
CA TYR A 503 28.04 21.99 8.62
C TYR A 503 28.18 22.42 7.16
N ASP A 504 27.52 23.49 6.76
CA ASP A 504 27.71 24.16 5.47
C ASP A 504 28.95 25.07 5.50
N ASP A 505 30.08 24.44 5.26
CA ASP A 505 31.42 25.02 5.18
C ASP A 505 31.81 25.46 3.75
N ARG A 506 30.88 25.47 2.81
CA ARG A 506 31.15 25.83 1.40
C ARG A 506 31.40 27.33 1.24
N GLU A 507 32.19 27.72 0.24
CA GLU A 507 32.36 29.14 -0.15
C GLU A 507 31.25 29.56 -1.13
N GLU A 508 30.00 29.57 -0.62
CA GLU A 508 28.79 29.88 -1.38
C GLU A 508 28.06 31.12 -0.80
N THR A 509 27.22 31.75 -1.63
CA THR A 509 26.44 32.91 -1.20
C THR A 509 25.43 32.55 -0.09
N PRO A 510 25.10 33.49 0.83
CA PRO A 510 24.11 33.22 1.88
C PRO A 510 22.77 32.71 1.36
N GLY A 511 22.30 33.25 0.23
CA GLY A 511 21.04 32.82 -0.40
C GLY A 511 21.06 31.35 -0.84
N VAL A 512 22.17 30.87 -1.40
CA VAL A 512 22.34 29.46 -1.79
C VAL A 512 22.36 28.57 -0.54
N LYS A 513 23.15 28.94 0.47
CA LYS A 513 23.23 28.17 1.72
C LYS A 513 21.88 28.04 2.43
N PHE A 514 21.14 29.14 2.55
CA PHE A 514 19.83 29.11 3.19
C PHE A 514 18.81 28.30 2.39
N LYS A 515 18.81 28.42 1.06
CA LYS A 515 17.93 27.62 0.21
C LYS A 515 18.24 26.12 0.32
N ASP A 516 19.51 25.73 0.33
CA ASP A 516 19.90 24.34 0.55
C ASP A 516 19.53 23.87 1.96
N ALA A 517 19.67 24.73 2.98
CA ALA A 517 19.26 24.39 4.34
C ALA A 517 17.76 24.15 4.47
N ASP A 518 16.94 24.99 3.84
CA ASP A 518 15.49 24.85 3.84
C ASP A 518 15.05 23.63 2.99
N LEU A 519 15.73 23.36 1.88
CA LEU A 519 15.51 22.17 1.04
C LEU A 519 15.83 20.86 1.77
N LEU A 520 17.01 20.78 2.38
CA LEU A 520 17.49 19.58 3.09
C LEU A 520 16.71 19.33 4.39
N GLY A 521 16.25 20.38 5.05
CA GLY A 521 15.16 20.28 6.03
C GLY A 521 15.55 19.87 7.45
N MET A 522 16.81 20.04 7.87
CA MET A 522 17.21 19.68 9.24
C MET A 522 16.38 20.47 10.26
N PRO A 523 15.96 19.87 11.40
CA PRO A 523 15.01 20.47 12.34
C PRO A 523 15.40 21.87 12.84
N LEU A 524 16.70 22.10 13.07
CA LEU A 524 17.22 23.40 13.51
C LEU A 524 18.31 23.89 12.57
N ARG A 525 18.28 25.18 12.24
CA ARG A 525 19.37 25.90 11.57
C ARG A 525 20.06 26.83 12.56
N VAL A 526 21.37 26.74 12.64
CA VAL A 526 22.21 27.66 13.41
C VAL A 526 23.07 28.44 12.44
N THR A 527 23.01 29.76 12.46
CA THR A 527 23.77 30.63 11.55
C THR A 527 24.82 31.40 12.32
N VAL A 528 26.07 31.28 11.87
CA VAL A 528 27.20 32.09 12.32
C VAL A 528 27.51 33.11 11.24
N SER A 529 27.44 34.39 11.58
CA SER A 529 27.69 35.50 10.65
C SER A 529 28.58 36.55 11.31
N PRO A 530 29.25 37.41 10.52
CA PRO A 530 30.04 38.50 11.10
C PRO A 530 29.20 39.40 12.04
N ARG A 531 27.99 39.74 11.60
CA ARG A 531 27.07 40.62 12.34
C ARG A 531 26.67 40.05 13.70
N THR A 532 26.38 38.75 13.76
CA THR A 532 25.94 38.11 15.01
C THR A 532 27.11 37.87 15.94
N LEU A 533 28.29 37.57 15.39
CA LEU A 533 29.52 37.40 16.18
C LEU A 533 30.00 38.69 16.84
N GLU A 534 29.86 39.84 16.18
CA GLU A 534 30.13 41.15 16.80
C GLU A 534 29.29 41.39 18.08
N GLN A 535 28.13 40.70 18.19
CA GLN A 535 27.24 40.74 19.35
C GLN A 535 27.46 39.56 20.32
N GLY A 536 28.48 38.73 20.08
CA GLY A 536 28.75 37.52 20.86
C GLY A 536 27.68 36.43 20.71
N ALA A 537 26.96 36.39 19.59
CA ALA A 537 25.76 35.58 19.41
C ALA A 537 25.68 34.85 18.06
N VAL A 538 24.72 33.91 17.98
CA VAL A 538 24.36 33.16 16.77
C VAL A 538 22.85 33.19 16.56
N GLU A 539 22.42 33.06 15.31
CA GLU A 539 21.00 32.97 14.97
C GLU A 539 20.56 31.50 15.00
N LEU A 540 19.48 31.21 15.72
CA LEU A 540 18.82 29.91 15.75
C LEU A 540 17.44 30.03 15.11
N LYS A 541 17.14 29.16 14.13
CA LYS A 541 15.86 29.09 13.43
C LYS A 541 15.36 27.65 13.33
N PRO A 542 14.21 27.29 13.91
CA PRO A 542 13.55 26.02 13.64
C PRO A 542 13.07 25.92 12.18
N ARG A 543 13.20 24.75 11.55
CA ARG A 543 12.78 24.57 10.13
C ARG A 543 11.30 24.80 9.90
N ARG A 544 10.45 24.48 10.89
CA ARG A 544 8.99 24.69 10.85
C ARG A 544 8.56 26.13 11.12
N ASP A 545 9.44 26.98 11.63
CA ASP A 545 9.12 28.33 12.09
C ASP A 545 9.81 29.37 11.19
N THR A 546 9.18 30.54 11.07
CA THR A 546 9.77 31.71 10.42
C THR A 546 10.59 32.55 11.42
N THR A 547 10.36 32.35 12.72
CA THR A 547 11.00 33.10 13.80
C THR A 547 12.47 32.74 13.95
N VAL A 548 13.32 33.77 13.93
CA VAL A 548 14.75 33.67 14.22
C VAL A 548 15.00 34.21 15.62
N THR A 549 15.73 33.47 16.42
CA THR A 549 16.15 33.88 17.77
C THR A 549 17.64 34.08 17.83
N LEU A 550 18.09 35.18 18.44
CA LEU A 550 19.50 35.45 18.67
C LEU A 550 19.90 34.88 20.02
N ILE A 551 20.89 33.99 20.05
CA ILE A 551 21.32 33.25 21.23
C ILE A 551 22.80 33.54 21.49
N PRO A 552 23.22 33.81 22.74
CA PRO A 552 24.64 33.94 23.07
C PRO A 552 25.43 32.71 22.60
N LEU A 553 26.58 32.92 21.94
CA LEU A 553 27.38 31.83 21.38
C LEU A 553 27.87 30.85 22.47
N SER A 554 28.06 31.33 23.69
CA SER A 554 28.38 30.51 24.87
C SER A 554 27.27 29.51 25.21
N GLU A 555 26.00 29.89 25.01
CA GLU A 555 24.81 29.12 25.38
C GLU A 555 24.22 28.29 24.23
N ALA A 556 24.71 28.49 23.00
CA ALA A 556 24.16 27.91 21.78
C ALA A 556 23.94 26.38 21.86
N VAL A 557 24.89 25.64 22.44
CA VAL A 557 24.79 24.17 22.56
C VAL A 557 23.64 23.74 23.47
N GLU A 558 23.48 24.41 24.63
CA GLU A 558 22.42 24.09 25.58
C GLU A 558 21.04 24.47 25.04
N GLU A 559 20.95 25.62 24.37
CA GLU A 559 19.70 26.05 23.75
C GLU A 559 19.29 25.12 22.59
N VAL A 560 20.25 24.69 21.76
CA VAL A 560 19.99 23.68 20.71
C VAL A 560 19.49 22.38 21.34
N ARG A 561 20.14 21.89 22.40
CA ARG A 561 19.71 20.68 23.11
C ARG A 561 18.28 20.82 23.63
N ARG A 562 17.96 21.97 24.26
CA ARG A 562 16.63 22.28 24.80
C ARG A 562 15.54 22.30 23.72
N ARG A 563 15.89 22.72 22.50
CA ARG A 563 14.96 22.82 21.36
C ARG A 563 14.75 21.49 20.62
N LEU A 564 15.67 20.54 20.79
CA LEU A 564 15.59 19.19 20.21
C LEU A 564 14.92 18.17 21.14
N ALA A 565 14.92 18.43 22.45
CA ALA A 565 14.17 17.68 23.46
C ALA A 565 12.67 18.01 23.38
#